data_AF-A0A535FZ88-F1
#
_entry.id   AF-A0A535FZ88-F1
#
_cell.length_a   1.000
_cell.length_b   1.000
_cell.length_c   1.000
_cell.angle_alpha   90.00
_cell.angle_beta   90.00
_cell.angle_gamma   90.00
#
_symmetry.space_group_name_H-M   'P 1'
#
loop_
_entity.id
_entity.type
_entity.pdbx_description
1 polymer ?
#
loop_
_entity_poly.entity_id
_entity_poly.type
_entity_poly.pdbx_seq_one_letter_code
_entity_poly.pdbx_strand_id
1 'polypeptide(L)'
;MGRFDLMAADGWPAVQQSNSAGGRSDRPRGPCFRYLIRRAGGRSVLTAVFAGALLNLRFVATGIAVARAIPGGRLRRVVLAQLSIDESYAMAARAGAPGRPHGRTLLLTGALLYAVWVAGTLVGSLLGPVLGDPKRLGLDAAFPAGFVALLWPMLSGRHAVRCAVGGVAAALLLAPFTPPGVPLAGAAIIGLWLAR
;
A
#
# COMPACT_ATOMS: atom_id res chain seq x y z
N MET A 1 -47.91 -11.96 5.81
CA MET A 1 -48.01 -13.38 6.20
C MET A 1 -47.34 -14.20 5.11
N GLY A 2 -46.10 -14.61 5.33
CA GLY A 2 -45.25 -15.33 4.38
C GLY A 2 -43.87 -15.50 5.00
N ARG A 3 -43.66 -16.67 5.60
CA ARG A 3 -42.68 -17.02 6.62
C ARG A 3 -41.38 -17.49 5.94
N PHE A 4 -40.29 -16.75 6.14
CA PHE A 4 -38.92 -17.20 5.87
C PHE A 4 -38.35 -17.72 7.19
N ASP A 5 -38.22 -19.04 7.32
CA ASP A 5 -37.43 -19.67 8.37
C ASP A 5 -36.80 -20.97 7.84
N LEU A 6 -35.60 -21.24 8.34
CA LEU A 6 -34.77 -22.46 8.26
C LEU A 6 -33.83 -22.64 7.05
N MET A 7 -32.57 -22.19 7.22
CA MET A 7 -31.42 -23.11 7.32
C MET A 7 -30.16 -22.33 7.75
N ALA A 8 -29.97 -22.25 9.07
CA ALA A 8 -28.66 -22.16 9.70
C ALA A 8 -28.37 -23.54 10.34
N ALA A 9 -27.07 -23.85 10.48
CA ALA A 9 -26.48 -25.14 10.86
C ALA A 9 -26.28 -26.05 9.62
N ASP A 10 -25.07 -26.48 9.22
CA ASP A 10 -24.09 -27.22 10.01
C ASP A 10 -22.66 -27.14 9.42
N GLY A 11 -21.67 -27.04 10.31
CA GLY A 11 -20.35 -27.71 10.27
C GLY A 11 -19.50 -27.70 8.99
N TRP A 12 -18.35 -27.02 9.05
CA TRP A 12 -17.22 -27.29 8.15
C TRP A 12 -16.18 -28.21 8.84
N PRO A 13 -16.22 -29.54 8.66
CA PRO A 13 -15.10 -30.40 9.01
C PRO A 13 -14.33 -30.88 7.76
N ALA A 14 -13.02 -31.01 7.94
CA ALA A 14 -12.11 -31.88 7.18
C ALA A 14 -11.78 -31.52 5.71
N VAL A 15 -10.78 -30.64 5.52
CA VAL A 15 -9.87 -30.72 4.35
C VAL A 15 -8.43 -30.81 4.86
N GLN A 16 -8.15 -31.89 5.57
CA GLN A 16 -6.79 -32.36 5.83
C GLN A 16 -6.77 -33.89 5.78
N GLN A 17 -5.83 -34.41 4.98
CA GLN A 17 -5.42 -35.82 4.79
C GLN A 17 -6.19 -36.68 3.76
N SER A 18 -5.80 -36.54 2.49
CA SER A 18 -5.60 -37.71 1.62
C SER A 18 -4.15 -37.70 1.10
N ASN A 19 -3.27 -38.38 1.85
CA ASN A 19 -1.92 -38.69 1.41
C ASN A 19 -1.79 -40.21 1.45
N SER A 20 -2.05 -40.87 0.32
CA SER A 20 -1.74 -42.30 0.12
C SER A 20 -1.68 -42.61 -1.38
N ALA A 21 -0.58 -43.27 -1.76
CA ALA A 21 -0.34 -44.05 -2.98
C ALA A 21 0.07 -43.33 -4.30
N GLY A 22 1.39 -43.14 -4.43
CA GLY A 22 2.27 -43.74 -5.48
C GLY A 22 1.82 -43.85 -6.95
N GLY A 23 2.66 -43.33 -7.87
CA GLY A 23 2.71 -43.84 -9.25
C GLY A 23 3.09 -42.84 -10.37
N ARG A 24 4.38 -42.52 -10.47
CA ARG A 24 5.20 -42.28 -11.69
C ARG A 24 4.66 -41.47 -12.91
N SER A 25 5.45 -40.45 -13.24
CA SER A 25 5.71 -39.85 -14.56
C SER A 25 4.53 -39.40 -15.43
N ASP A 26 4.19 -38.12 -15.27
CA ASP A 26 4.03 -37.24 -16.43
C ASP A 26 4.60 -35.86 -16.10
N ARG A 27 5.58 -35.41 -16.89
CA ARG A 27 6.16 -34.07 -16.77
C ARG A 27 5.26 -33.09 -17.53
N PRO A 28 4.62 -32.11 -16.87
CA PRO A 28 4.11 -30.95 -17.59
C PRO A 28 5.27 -29.96 -17.78
N ARG A 29 5.75 -29.86 -19.02
CA ARG A 29 6.56 -28.76 -19.50
C ARG A 29 5.76 -27.44 -19.32
N GLY A 30 6.18 -26.59 -18.39
CA GLY A 30 5.59 -25.27 -18.10
C GLY A 30 6.31 -24.62 -16.91
N PRO A 31 6.55 -23.29 -16.93
CA PRO A 31 7.87 -22.70 -16.74
C PRO A 31 8.50 -23.04 -15.38
N CYS A 32 9.75 -23.53 -15.43
CA CYS A 32 10.62 -23.76 -14.28
C CYS A 32 10.63 -22.60 -13.27
N PHE A 33 10.31 -21.38 -13.71
CA PHE A 33 10.11 -20.20 -12.89
C PHE A 33 9.09 -20.39 -11.73
N ARG A 34 7.95 -21.07 -11.98
CA ARG A 34 6.90 -21.25 -10.96
C ARG A 34 7.28 -22.30 -9.90
N TYR A 35 8.09 -23.28 -10.29
CA TYR A 35 8.63 -24.31 -9.38
C TYR A 35 9.86 -23.79 -8.62
N LEU A 36 10.68 -22.92 -9.23
CA LEU A 36 11.82 -22.26 -8.60
C LEU A 36 11.41 -21.28 -7.49
N ILE A 37 10.36 -20.46 -7.67
CA ILE A 37 9.86 -19.55 -6.61
C ILE A 37 9.37 -20.31 -5.36
N ARG A 38 8.76 -21.49 -5.56
CA ARG A 38 8.20 -22.29 -4.47
C ARG A 38 9.26 -23.11 -3.73
N ARG A 39 10.31 -23.59 -4.42
CA ARG A 39 11.41 -24.36 -3.83
C ARG A 39 12.56 -23.50 -3.32
N ALA A 40 12.72 -22.28 -3.83
CA ALA A 40 13.71 -21.32 -3.34
C ALA A 40 13.40 -20.77 -1.94
N GLY A 41 12.23 -21.07 -1.37
CA GLY A 41 11.78 -20.48 -0.11
C GLY A 41 11.74 -18.97 -0.25
N GLY A 42 10.58 -18.40 -0.59
CA GLY A 42 10.33 -16.95 -0.57
C GLY A 42 10.40 -16.32 0.85
N ARG A 43 11.38 -16.75 1.64
CA ARG A 43 11.94 -16.24 2.89
C ARG A 43 13.37 -15.74 2.67
N SER A 44 13.85 -15.70 1.42
CA SER A 44 15.17 -15.16 1.11
C SER A 44 15.18 -13.66 1.37
N VAL A 45 16.05 -13.21 2.27
CA VAL A 45 16.31 -11.78 2.55
C VAL A 45 16.51 -11.02 1.24
N LEU A 46 17.14 -11.64 0.25
CA LEU A 46 17.39 -11.05 -1.05
C LEU A 46 16.08 -10.73 -1.80
N THR A 47 15.09 -11.63 -1.80
CA THR A 47 13.79 -11.35 -2.44
C THR A 47 13.02 -10.24 -1.76
N ALA A 48 13.08 -10.16 -0.42
CA ALA A 48 12.46 -9.07 0.33
C ALA A 48 13.17 -7.74 0.07
N VAL A 49 14.50 -7.73 0.01
CA VAL A 49 15.31 -6.55 -0.33
C VAL A 49 15.01 -6.07 -1.75
N PHE A 50 14.97 -6.96 -2.74
CA PHE A 50 14.63 -6.59 -4.12
C PHE A 50 13.20 -6.07 -4.24
N ALA A 51 12.22 -6.73 -3.62
CA ALA A 51 10.84 -6.25 -3.61
C ALA A 51 10.71 -4.88 -2.94
N GLY A 52 11.39 -4.68 -1.80
CA GLY A 52 11.47 -3.40 -1.12
C GLY A 52 12.14 -2.32 -1.97
N ALA A 53 13.25 -2.63 -2.64
CA ALA A 53 13.95 -1.70 -3.53
C ALA A 53 13.07 -1.28 -4.72
N LEU A 54 12.39 -2.24 -5.36
CA LEU A 54 11.45 -1.97 -6.46
C LEU A 54 10.29 -1.08 -6.01
N LEU A 55 9.73 -1.34 -4.82
CA LEU A 55 8.64 -0.54 -4.26
C LEU A 55 9.08 0.89 -3.91
N ASN A 56 10.35 1.05 -3.49
CA ASN A 56 10.92 2.36 -3.15
C ASN A 56 11.46 3.13 -4.36
N LEU A 57 11.57 2.51 -5.54
CA LEU A 57 12.10 3.16 -6.74
C LEU A 57 11.35 4.45 -7.10
N ARG A 58 10.06 4.54 -6.76
CA ARG A 58 9.24 5.76 -6.94
C ARG A 58 9.85 7.00 -6.28
N PHE A 59 10.56 6.84 -5.17
CA PHE A 59 11.17 7.96 -4.44
C PHE A 59 12.45 8.46 -5.09
N VAL A 60 13.06 7.70 -6.01
CA VAL A 60 14.28 8.10 -6.71
C VAL A 60 14.02 9.30 -7.62
N ALA A 61 12.91 9.29 -8.37
CA ALA A 61 12.53 10.40 -9.22
C ALA A 61 12.34 11.70 -8.41
N THR A 62 11.63 11.61 -7.29
CA THR A 62 11.42 12.72 -6.35
C THR A 62 12.74 13.19 -5.73
N GLY A 63 13.60 12.27 -5.32
CA GLY A 63 14.91 12.56 -4.74
C GLY A 63 15.83 13.32 -5.73
N ILE A 64 15.83 12.95 -7.01
CA ILE A 64 16.59 13.65 -8.06
C ILE A 64 16.07 15.08 -8.25
N ALA A 65 14.75 15.26 -8.30
CA ALA A 65 14.14 16.59 -8.45
C ALA A 65 14.51 17.52 -7.28
N VAL A 66 14.46 17.00 -6.05
CA VAL A 66 14.75 17.76 -4.82
C VAL A 66 16.24 18.05 -4.67
N ALA A 67 17.12 17.10 -5.02
CA ALA A 67 18.56 17.29 -4.97
C ALA A 67 19.04 18.43 -5.87
N ARG A 68 18.34 18.72 -6.97
CA ARG A 68 18.62 19.85 -7.87
C ARG A 68 18.13 21.19 -7.31
N ALA A 69 17.06 21.18 -6.51
CA ALA A 69 16.44 22.40 -5.97
C ALA A 69 17.20 22.99 -4.77
N ILE A 70 18.06 22.21 -4.10
CA ILE A 70 18.71 22.64 -2.85
C ILE A 70 20.23 22.88 -3.06
N PRO A 71 20.71 24.13 -2.84
CA PRO A 71 22.14 24.42 -2.87
C PRO A 71 22.87 23.84 -1.65
N GLY A 72 24.04 23.22 -1.85
CA GLY A 72 24.86 22.63 -0.78
C GLY A 72 25.76 21.48 -1.23
N GLY A 73 26.52 20.92 -0.28
CA GLY A 73 27.41 19.78 -0.49
C GLY A 73 26.66 18.48 -0.84
N ARG A 74 27.37 17.53 -1.47
CA ARG A 74 26.80 16.26 -1.98
C ARG A 74 26.08 15.46 -0.89
N LEU A 75 26.66 15.34 0.30
CA LEU A 75 26.05 14.63 1.44
C LEU A 75 24.73 15.26 1.88
N ARG A 76 24.68 16.59 2.01
CA ARG A 76 23.46 17.31 2.39
C ARG A 76 22.34 17.10 1.37
N ARG A 77 22.68 17.07 0.06
CA ARG A 77 21.70 16.79 -0.99
C ARG A 77 21.14 15.38 -0.91
N VAL A 78 21.98 14.37 -0.64
CA VAL A 78 21.53 12.98 -0.48
C VAL A 78 20.60 12.83 0.74
N VAL A 79 20.98 13.40 1.89
CA VAL A 79 20.14 13.35 3.10
C VAL A 79 18.80 14.03 2.88
N LEU A 80 18.80 15.23 2.29
CA LEU A 80 17.56 15.96 2.03
C LEU A 80 16.69 15.27 0.97
N ALA A 81 17.29 14.63 -0.04
CA ALA A 81 16.57 13.82 -1.01
C ALA A 81 15.90 12.60 -0.36
N GLN A 82 16.61 11.91 0.55
CA GLN A 82 16.08 10.75 1.28
C GLN A 82 14.90 11.13 2.20
N LEU A 83 14.97 12.30 2.83
CA LEU A 83 13.94 12.81 3.74
C LEU A 83 12.79 13.52 3.01
N SER A 84 12.88 13.65 1.69
CA SER A 84 11.87 14.35 0.89
C SER A 84 10.73 13.41 0.54
N ILE A 85 9.61 13.61 1.23
CA ILE A 85 8.31 13.04 0.91
C ILE A 85 7.31 14.18 0.73
N ASP A 86 6.15 13.90 0.17
CA ASP A 86 5.19 14.93 -0.28
C ASP A 86 4.90 15.95 0.84
N GLU A 87 4.72 15.49 2.08
CA GLU A 87 4.46 16.34 3.24
C GLU A 87 5.65 17.20 3.66
N SER A 88 6.85 16.61 3.76
CA SER A 88 8.06 17.36 4.15
C SER A 88 8.47 18.36 3.06
N TYR A 89 8.26 18.00 1.79
CA TYR A 89 8.45 18.88 0.65
C TYR A 89 7.43 20.01 0.63
N ALA A 90 6.14 19.72 0.82
CA ALA A 90 5.10 20.74 0.85
C ALA A 90 5.33 21.75 1.97
N MET A 91 5.67 21.30 3.18
CA MET A 91 6.02 22.19 4.29
C MET A 91 7.27 23.03 3.99
N ALA A 92 8.30 22.41 3.41
CA ALA A 92 9.51 23.13 3.02
C ALA A 92 9.28 24.15 1.90
N ALA A 93 8.43 23.83 0.94
CA ALA A 93 8.04 24.74 -0.15
C ALA A 93 7.25 25.93 0.39
N ARG A 94 6.31 25.71 1.32
CA ARG A 94 5.54 26.77 2.00
C ARG A 94 6.41 27.70 2.85
N ALA A 95 7.43 27.16 3.51
CA ALA A 95 8.38 27.94 4.30
C ALA A 95 9.50 28.61 3.46
N GLY A 96 9.61 28.25 2.18
CA GLY A 96 10.67 28.71 1.29
C GLY A 96 10.24 29.83 0.35
N ALA A 97 11.15 30.22 -0.55
CA ALA A 97 10.83 31.12 -1.66
C ALA A 97 10.21 30.31 -2.82
N PRO A 98 9.47 30.94 -3.75
CA PRO A 98 8.98 30.27 -4.95
C PRO A 98 10.09 29.50 -5.68
N GLY A 99 9.88 28.20 -5.88
CA GLY A 99 10.87 27.30 -6.53
C GLY A 99 12.09 26.93 -5.67
N ARG A 100 12.18 27.37 -4.41
CA ARG A 100 13.31 27.12 -3.51
C ARG A 100 12.84 26.65 -2.12
N PRO A 101 12.68 25.33 -1.90
CA PRO A 101 12.22 24.80 -0.62
C PRO A 101 13.22 25.10 0.50
N HIS A 102 12.70 25.43 1.68
CA HIS A 102 13.51 25.75 2.86
C HIS A 102 14.16 24.49 3.44
N GLY A 103 15.47 24.32 3.23
CA GLY A 103 16.17 23.08 3.57
C GLY A 103 16.16 22.68 5.05
N ARG A 104 16.05 23.63 5.98
CA ARG A 104 15.93 23.32 7.43
C ARG A 104 14.56 22.74 7.77
N THR A 105 13.49 23.28 7.20
CA THR A 105 12.12 22.78 7.37
C THR A 105 12.02 21.37 6.78
N LEU A 106 12.59 21.17 5.59
CA LEU A 106 12.65 19.85 4.96
C LEU A 106 13.37 18.83 5.86
N LEU A 107 14.51 19.22 6.43
CA LEU A 107 15.28 18.35 7.32
C LEU A 107 14.51 18.00 8.58
N LEU A 108 13.93 18.99 9.27
CA LEU A 108 13.22 18.78 10.53
C LEU A 108 11.95 17.97 10.34
N THR A 109 11.09 18.38 9.40
CA THR A 109 9.83 17.68 9.11
C THR A 109 10.11 16.27 8.60
N GLY A 110 11.06 16.12 7.69
CA GLY A 110 11.44 14.81 7.15
C GLY A 110 12.04 13.89 8.23
N ALA A 111 12.93 14.41 9.09
CA ALA A 111 13.51 13.64 10.19
C ALA A 111 12.46 13.21 11.22
N LEU A 112 11.50 14.08 11.55
CA LEU A 112 10.39 13.74 12.45
C LEU A 112 9.54 12.60 11.87
N LEU A 113 9.15 12.71 10.60
CA LEU A 113 8.35 11.69 9.92
C LEU A 113 9.12 10.36 9.80
N TYR A 114 10.42 10.43 9.51
CA TYR A 114 11.30 9.26 9.51
C TYR A 114 11.37 8.60 10.90
N ALA A 115 11.52 9.39 11.96
CA ALA A 115 11.56 8.88 13.33
C ALA A 115 10.23 8.18 13.71
N VAL A 116 9.09 8.79 13.38
CA VAL A 116 7.77 8.17 13.59
C VAL A 116 7.64 6.87 12.80
N TRP A 117 8.14 6.84 11.55
CA TRP A 117 8.12 5.63 10.73
C TRP A 117 8.96 4.50 11.31
N VAL A 118 10.20 4.80 11.75
CA VAL A 118 11.08 3.80 12.39
C VAL A 118 10.48 3.33 13.70
N ALA A 119 9.97 4.24 14.54
CA ALA A 119 9.32 3.89 15.81
C ALA A 119 8.09 3.01 15.59
N GLY A 120 7.20 3.37 14.65
CA GLY A 120 6.04 2.56 14.31
C GLY A 120 6.41 1.19 13.75
N THR A 121 7.47 1.10 12.96
CA THR A 121 7.98 -0.18 12.43
C THR A 121 8.56 -1.05 13.54
N LEU A 122 9.31 -0.45 14.47
CA LEU A 122 9.87 -1.15 15.62
C LEU A 122 8.76 -1.64 16.56
N VAL A 123 7.78 -0.79 16.87
CA VAL A 123 6.61 -1.19 17.67
C VAL A 123 5.86 -2.31 16.95
N GLY A 124 5.62 -2.19 15.65
CA GLY A 124 4.94 -3.22 14.86
C GLY A 124 5.71 -4.54 14.78
N SER A 125 7.04 -4.51 14.67
CA SER A 125 7.87 -5.72 14.60
C SER A 125 7.97 -6.44 15.95
N LEU A 126 7.96 -5.69 17.05
CA LEU A 126 8.00 -6.23 18.41
C LEU A 126 6.61 -6.71 18.90
N LEU A 127 5.55 -5.94 18.64
CA LEU A 127 4.20 -6.28 19.08
C LEU A 127 3.50 -7.25 18.12
N GLY A 128 3.86 -7.25 16.83
CA GLY A 128 3.24 -8.10 15.81
C GLY A 128 3.18 -9.59 16.18
N PRO A 129 4.28 -10.21 16.66
CA PRO A 129 4.28 -11.59 17.12
C PRO A 129 3.40 -11.85 18.36
N VAL A 130 3.20 -10.83 19.20
CA VAL A 130 2.45 -10.92 20.47
C VAL A 130 0.95 -10.74 20.27
N LEU A 131 0.56 -9.94 19.27
CA LEU A 131 -0.84 -9.56 19.00
C LEU A 131 -1.70 -10.68 18.36
N GLY A 132 -1.10 -11.81 17.96
CA GLY A 132 -1.83 -12.95 17.42
C GLY A 132 -2.43 -12.67 16.03
N ASP A 133 -3.71 -13.02 15.82
CA ASP A 133 -4.38 -12.85 14.52
C ASP A 133 -4.77 -11.37 14.28
N PRO A 134 -4.15 -10.68 13.30
CA PRO A 134 -4.43 -9.27 13.03
C PRO A 134 -5.89 -9.00 12.65
N LYS A 135 -6.59 -9.98 12.07
CA LYS A 135 -8.00 -9.83 11.67
C LYS A 135 -8.93 -9.68 12.86
N ARG A 136 -8.61 -10.34 13.98
CA ARG A 136 -9.42 -10.23 15.21
C ARG A 136 -9.35 -8.83 15.83
N LEU A 137 -8.25 -8.12 15.57
CA LEU A 137 -8.02 -6.76 16.06
C LEU A 137 -8.54 -5.69 15.09
N GLY A 138 -9.14 -6.07 13.95
CA GLY A 138 -9.59 -5.13 12.93
C GLY A 138 -8.46 -4.37 12.23
N LEU A 139 -7.21 -4.87 12.31
CA LEU A 139 -6.05 -4.25 11.67
C LEU A 139 -6.14 -4.26 10.14
N ASP A 140 -6.97 -5.14 9.57
CA ASP A 140 -7.29 -5.18 8.14
C ASP A 140 -8.13 -3.96 7.69
N ALA A 141 -8.90 -3.35 8.60
CA ALA A 141 -9.65 -2.13 8.34
C ALA A 141 -8.84 -0.84 8.60
N ALA A 142 -7.71 -0.92 9.31
CA ALA A 142 -6.92 0.25 9.70
C ALA A 142 -6.41 1.06 8.50
N PHE A 143 -5.93 0.38 7.45
CA PHE A 143 -5.40 1.03 6.26
C PHE A 143 -6.51 1.72 5.42
N PRO A 144 -7.63 1.07 5.08
CA PRO A 144 -8.79 1.74 4.49
C PRO A 144 -9.32 2.91 5.32
N ALA A 145 -9.41 2.76 6.64
CA ALA A 145 -9.88 3.82 7.54
C ALA A 145 -8.96 5.05 7.50
N GLY A 146 -7.64 4.84 7.50
CA GLY A 146 -6.66 5.92 7.33
C GLY A 146 -6.83 6.67 6.01
N PHE A 147 -7.10 5.96 4.91
CA PHE A 147 -7.40 6.59 3.62
C PHE A 147 -8.67 7.45 3.66
N VAL A 148 -9.74 6.95 4.28
CA VAL A 148 -10.98 7.71 4.43
C VAL A 148 -10.75 8.97 5.27
N ALA A 149 -9.96 8.86 6.33
CA ALA A 149 -9.59 10.01 7.15
C ALA A 149 -8.79 11.08 6.38
N LEU A 150 -7.86 10.66 5.50
CA LEU A 150 -7.14 11.57 4.60
C LEU A 150 -8.05 12.18 3.53
N LEU A 151 -9.03 11.42 3.03
CA LEU A 151 -9.95 11.87 2.00
C LEU A 151 -10.99 12.87 2.56
N TRP A 152 -11.32 12.78 3.85
CA TRP A 152 -12.31 13.62 4.51
C TRP A 152 -12.16 15.12 4.25
N PRO A 153 -10.99 15.76 4.49
CA PRO A 153 -10.79 17.18 4.17
C PRO A 153 -10.86 17.48 2.65
N MET A 154 -10.62 16.50 1.80
CA MET A 154 -10.69 16.65 0.33
C MET A 154 -12.12 16.57 -0.21
N LEU A 155 -13.07 16.06 0.58
CA LEU A 155 -14.50 15.92 0.24
C LEU A 155 -15.33 17.20 0.48
N SER A 156 -14.69 18.37 0.50
CA SER A 156 -15.30 19.64 0.92
C SER A 156 -16.27 20.28 -0.09
N GLY A 157 -16.95 19.49 -0.94
CA GLY A 157 -17.89 20.01 -1.92
C GLY A 157 -18.74 18.95 -2.61
N ARG A 158 -19.93 19.35 -3.08
CA ARG A 158 -20.89 18.46 -3.76
C ARG A 158 -20.29 17.76 -4.98
N HIS A 159 -19.38 18.45 -5.69
CA HIS A 159 -18.67 17.90 -6.83
C HIS A 159 -17.69 16.78 -6.43
N ALA A 160 -16.87 17.01 -5.39
CA ALA A 160 -15.94 16.02 -4.86
C ALA A 160 -16.66 14.78 -4.32
N VAL A 161 -17.78 14.97 -3.63
CA VAL A 161 -18.63 13.87 -3.14
C VAL A 161 -19.21 13.05 -4.29
N ARG A 162 -19.70 13.69 -5.37
CA ARG A 162 -20.20 12.98 -6.56
C ARG A 162 -19.13 12.10 -7.21
N CYS A 163 -17.92 12.64 -7.39
CA CYS A 163 -16.80 11.89 -7.95
C CYS A 163 -16.43 10.70 -7.06
N ALA A 164 -16.39 10.91 -5.73
CA ALA A 164 -16.08 9.86 -4.77
C ALA A 164 -17.14 8.74 -4.79
N VAL A 165 -18.42 9.10 -4.75
CA VAL A 165 -19.53 8.13 -4.82
C VAL A 165 -19.51 7.35 -6.14
N GLY A 166 -19.27 8.03 -7.27
CA GLY A 166 -19.14 7.37 -8.57
C GLY A 166 -17.99 6.38 -8.63
N GLY A 167 -16.83 6.74 -8.08
CA GLY A 167 -15.68 5.85 -7.96
C GLY A 167 -15.95 4.65 -7.06
N VAL A 168 -16.61 4.85 -5.91
CA VAL A 168 -17.00 3.75 -5.00
C VAL A 168 -17.98 2.79 -5.69
N ALA A 169 -19.01 3.32 -6.36
CA ALA A 169 -19.97 2.49 -7.08
C ALA A 169 -19.29 1.66 -8.17
N ALA A 170 -18.39 2.27 -8.95
CA ALA A 170 -17.59 1.58 -9.95
C ALA A 170 -16.74 0.45 -9.32
N ALA A 171 -15.98 0.76 -8.27
CA ALA A 171 -15.13 -0.22 -7.60
C ALA A 171 -15.94 -1.42 -7.09
N LEU A 172 -17.10 -1.19 -6.47
CA LEU A 172 -17.97 -2.25 -5.95
C LEU A 172 -18.57 -3.11 -7.07
N LEU A 173 -18.95 -2.49 -8.19
CA LEU A 173 -19.48 -3.21 -9.35
C LEU A 173 -18.42 -4.07 -10.05
N LEU A 174 -17.17 -3.57 -10.13
CA LEU A 174 -16.06 -4.27 -10.77
C LEU A 174 -15.39 -5.33 -9.87
N ALA A 175 -15.45 -5.16 -8.55
CA ALA A 175 -14.80 -6.03 -7.57
C ALA A 175 -15.11 -7.53 -7.72
N PRO A 176 -16.37 -7.99 -7.92
CA PRO A 176 -16.66 -9.41 -8.04
C PRO A 176 -16.21 -10.04 -9.37
N PHE A 177 -15.97 -9.24 -10.41
CA PHE A 177 -15.72 -9.74 -11.77
C PHE A 177 -14.27 -9.63 -12.23
N THR A 178 -13.41 -8.94 -11.49
CA THR A 178 -12.07 -8.59 -11.99
C THR A 178 -10.94 -8.88 -11.00
N PRO A 179 -9.72 -9.11 -11.50
CA PRO A 179 -8.54 -9.28 -10.65
C PRO A 179 -8.26 -8.04 -9.77
N PRO A 180 -7.57 -8.22 -8.63
CA PRO A 180 -7.15 -7.12 -7.77
C PRO A 180 -6.43 -6.02 -8.56
N GLY A 181 -6.87 -4.77 -8.43
CA GLY A 181 -6.30 -3.58 -9.10
C GLY A 181 -7.15 -3.03 -10.25
N VAL A 182 -7.89 -3.88 -10.98
CA VAL A 182 -8.78 -3.43 -12.05
C VAL A 182 -9.96 -2.59 -11.53
N PRO A 183 -10.61 -2.93 -10.39
CA PRO A 183 -11.66 -2.08 -9.83
C PRO A 183 -11.18 -0.67 -9.48
N LEU A 184 -9.93 -0.54 -9.03
CA LEU A 184 -9.32 0.75 -8.68
C LEU A 184 -9.07 1.60 -9.93
N ALA A 185 -8.62 0.99 -11.02
CA ALA A 185 -8.46 1.68 -12.30
C ALA A 185 -9.81 2.17 -12.86
N GLY A 186 -10.84 1.34 -12.79
CA GLY A 186 -12.20 1.73 -13.19
C GLY A 186 -12.76 2.87 -12.36
N ALA A 187 -12.57 2.82 -11.04
CA ALA A 187 -12.95 3.90 -10.12
C ALA A 187 -12.25 5.23 -10.45
N ALA A 188 -10.95 5.20 -10.77
CA ALA A 188 -10.20 6.39 -11.14
C ALA A 188 -10.70 7.00 -12.46
N ILE A 189 -11.01 6.17 -13.47
CA ILE A 189 -11.53 6.63 -14.76
C ILE A 189 -12.91 7.30 -14.58
N ILE A 190 -13.80 6.67 -13.82
CA ILE A 190 -15.14 7.21 -13.57
C ILE A 190 -15.06 8.49 -12.73
N GLY A 191 -14.19 8.53 -11.72
CA GLY A 191 -13.92 9.74 -10.95
C GLY A 191 -13.43 10.90 -11.82
N LEU A 192 -12.51 10.64 -12.76
CA LEU A 192 -12.02 11.66 -13.71
C LEU A 192 -13.11 12.11 -14.68
N TRP A 193 -13.96 11.18 -15.14
CA TRP A 193 -15.03 11.50 -16.09
C TRP A 193 -16.11 12.36 -15.45
N LEU A 194 -16.43 12.10 -14.17
CA LEU A 194 -17.38 12.89 -13.38
C LEU A 194 -16.80 14.22 -12.88
N ALA A 195 -15.47 14.37 -12.90
CA ALA A 195 -14.78 15.59 -12.49
C ALA A 195 -14.64 16.63 -13.62
N ARG A 196 -15.07 16.29 -14.84
CA ARG A 196 -15.16 17.18 -16.01
C ARG A 196 -16.47 17.96 -15.99
#